data_AF-A0A7M3Z3U7-F1
#
_entry.id   AF-A0A7M3Z3U7-F1
#
_cell.length_a   1.000
_cell.length_b   1.000
_cell.length_c   1.000
_cell.angle_alpha   90.00
_cell.angle_beta   90.00
_cell.angle_gamma   90.00
#
_symmetry.space_group_name_H-M   'P 1'
#
loop_
_entity.id
_entity.type
_entity.pdbx_description
1 polymer ?
#
loop_
_entity_poly.entity_id
_entity_poly.type
_entity_poly.pdbx_seq_one_letter_code
_entity_poly.pdbx_strand_id
1 'polypeptide(L)'
;KFHCNKGFSTKQWHRAVDTLRANNLEAKTYLLFKPPFMSEGDALHHCVEWIRQVSPLSDEVSVNPMNIQRNTIVDRLYRYREYRPPWLWSLVEMIRQVHPVEGRLIVHPTAAGRVRGAHNCGKCDKDVAAAIERYSVSSDIEEFEGLSCECQNIWASEIQLDGTIPVPLGVGLNRRISIEDTLMSP
;
A
#
# COMPACT_ATOMS: atom_id res chain seq x y z
N LYS A 1 -15.89 0.25 8.12
CA LYS A 1 -15.17 -1.01 8.44
C LYS A 1 -13.82 -0.71 9.11
N PHE A 2 -12.99 0.17 8.56
CA PHE A 2 -11.67 0.51 9.12
C PHE A 2 -11.63 1.92 9.70
N HIS A 3 -10.99 2.10 10.85
CA HIS A 3 -10.83 3.41 11.50
C HIS A 3 -9.43 3.55 12.08
N CYS A 4 -8.69 4.55 11.62
CA CYS A 4 -7.30 4.80 12.06
C CYS A 4 -7.18 6.03 12.97
N ASN A 5 -8.29 6.42 13.60
CA ASN A 5 -8.39 7.57 14.52
C ASN A 5 -7.83 8.87 13.94
N LYS A 6 -8.16 9.16 12.67
CA LYS A 6 -7.84 10.45 12.04
C LYS A 6 -8.82 11.50 12.57
N GLY A 7 -8.31 12.65 12.98
CA GLY A 7 -9.10 13.75 13.55
C GLY A 7 -9.95 14.54 12.55
N PHE A 8 -10.21 14.00 11.36
CA PHE A 8 -11.05 14.63 10.35
C PHE A 8 -11.86 13.58 9.57
N SER A 9 -12.97 14.04 8.99
CA SER A 9 -13.90 13.26 8.18
C SER A 9 -13.71 13.53 6.68
N THR A 10 -14.24 12.65 5.84
CA THR A 10 -14.30 12.85 4.37
C THR A 10 -15.07 14.12 4.00
N LYS A 11 -16.11 14.48 4.75
CA LYS A 11 -16.85 15.75 4.58
C LYS A 11 -15.95 16.97 4.80
N GLN A 12 -15.07 16.93 5.80
CA GLN A 12 -14.09 18.00 6.03
C GLN A 12 -13.05 18.05 4.92
N TRP A 13 -12.64 16.89 4.38
CA TRP A 13 -11.74 16.82 3.23
C TRP A 13 -12.37 17.46 1.98
N HIS A 14 -13.62 17.14 1.61
CA HIS A 14 -14.31 17.79 0.47
C HIS A 14 -14.36 19.31 0.64
N ARG A 15 -14.73 19.80 1.82
CA ARG A 15 -14.74 21.24 2.10
C ARG A 15 -13.35 21.88 1.92
N ALA A 16 -12.29 21.18 2.31
CA ALA A 16 -10.93 21.67 2.11
C ALA A 16 -10.57 21.76 0.62
N VAL A 17 -10.93 20.74 -0.17
CA VAL A 17 -10.75 20.75 -1.63
C VAL A 17 -11.52 21.92 -2.26
N ASP A 18 -12.80 22.09 -1.94
CA ASP A 18 -13.63 23.19 -2.45
C ASP A 18 -13.02 24.56 -2.12
N THR A 19 -12.49 24.71 -0.89
CA THR A 19 -11.83 25.93 -0.45
C THR A 19 -10.56 26.22 -1.24
N LEU A 20 -9.73 25.21 -1.49
CA LEU A 20 -8.52 25.35 -2.31
C LEU A 20 -8.88 25.78 -3.74
N ARG A 21 -9.87 25.11 -4.36
CA ARG A 21 -10.33 25.43 -5.72
C ARG A 21 -10.92 26.83 -5.84
N ALA A 22 -11.73 27.27 -4.86
CA ALA A 22 -12.28 28.62 -4.83
C ALA A 22 -11.20 29.72 -4.75
N ASN A 23 -9.99 29.37 -4.31
CA ASN A 23 -8.84 30.28 -4.22
C ASN A 23 -7.78 30.01 -5.31
N ASN A 24 -8.13 29.24 -6.36
CA ASN A 24 -7.22 28.86 -7.45
C ASN A 24 -5.93 28.16 -6.96
N LEU A 25 -6.04 27.31 -5.93
CA LEU A 25 -4.96 26.49 -5.40
C LEU A 25 -5.13 25.03 -5.80
N GLU A 26 -4.00 24.33 -5.93
CA GLU A 26 -3.95 22.90 -6.20
C GLU A 26 -4.21 22.08 -4.93
N ALA A 27 -4.87 20.93 -5.10
CA ALA A 27 -5.20 19.97 -4.07
C ALA A 27 -4.33 18.72 -4.19
N LYS A 28 -3.56 18.44 -3.14
CA LYS A 28 -2.79 17.20 -2.98
C LYS A 28 -3.43 16.31 -1.92
N THR A 29 -3.88 15.12 -2.32
CA THR A 29 -4.54 14.15 -1.44
C THR A 29 -3.58 13.06 -1.01
N TYR A 30 -3.49 12.80 0.29
CA TYR A 30 -2.65 11.75 0.85
C TYR A 30 -3.50 10.53 1.23
N LEU A 31 -3.17 9.38 0.65
CA LEU A 31 -3.73 8.08 1.02
C LEU A 31 -2.67 7.25 1.74
N LEU A 32 -3.09 6.51 2.75
CA LEU A 32 -2.23 5.59 3.49
C LEU A 32 -2.53 4.17 3.01
N PHE A 33 -1.53 3.48 2.46
CA PHE A 33 -1.70 2.11 1.99
C PHE A 33 -1.42 1.12 3.12
N LYS A 34 -2.37 0.21 3.32
CA LYS A 34 -2.41 -0.81 4.37
C LYS A 34 -2.23 -0.24 5.79
N PRO A 35 -3.13 0.62 6.27
CA PRO A 35 -3.14 1.04 7.68
C PRO A 35 -3.28 -0.16 8.65
N PRO A 36 -3.03 0.01 9.96
CA PRO A 36 -3.30 -1.03 10.94
C PRO A 36 -4.76 -1.49 10.87
N PHE A 37 -4.99 -2.76 11.19
CA PHE A 37 -6.32 -3.41 11.17
C PHE A 37 -6.91 -3.69 9.79
N MET A 38 -6.09 -3.58 8.74
CA MET A 38 -6.47 -3.90 7.37
C MET A 38 -5.58 -5.03 6.84
N SER A 39 -6.21 -6.03 6.22
CA SER A 39 -5.51 -7.07 5.48
C SER A 39 -4.81 -6.48 4.24
N GLU A 40 -3.96 -7.25 3.56
CA GLU A 40 -3.36 -6.77 2.32
C GLU A 40 -4.41 -6.67 1.21
N GLY A 41 -5.32 -7.66 1.13
CA GLY A 41 -6.42 -7.68 0.17
C GLY A 41 -7.37 -6.49 0.34
N ASP A 42 -7.82 -6.22 1.57
CA ASP A 42 -8.67 -5.05 1.86
C ASP A 42 -7.93 -3.73 1.52
N ALA A 43 -6.62 -3.66 1.77
CA ALA A 43 -5.81 -2.47 1.46
C ALA A 43 -5.69 -2.22 -0.03
N LEU A 44 -5.42 -3.25 -0.83
CA LEU A 44 -5.39 -3.15 -2.27
C LEU A 44 -6.75 -2.71 -2.82
N HIS A 45 -7.82 -3.42 -2.45
CA HIS A 45 -9.17 -3.15 -2.93
C HIS A 45 -9.64 -1.73 -2.61
N HIS A 46 -9.56 -1.34 -1.34
CA HIS A 46 -10.05 -0.02 -0.92
C HIS A 46 -9.17 1.12 -1.41
N CYS A 47 -7.85 0.95 -1.49
CA CYS A 47 -7.00 2.03 -1.98
C CYS A 47 -7.24 2.30 -3.47
N VAL A 48 -7.44 1.26 -4.30
CA VAL A 48 -7.86 1.44 -5.70
C VAL A 48 -9.16 2.23 -5.81
N GLU A 49 -10.16 1.87 -5.01
CA GLU A 49 -11.45 2.57 -5.00
C GLU A 49 -11.32 4.02 -4.52
N TRP A 50 -10.55 4.27 -3.46
CA TRP A 50 -10.31 5.62 -2.97
C TRP A 50 -9.55 6.49 -3.96
N ILE A 51 -8.55 5.93 -4.67
CA ILE A 51 -7.83 6.65 -5.73
C ILE A 51 -8.82 7.10 -6.81
N ARG A 52 -9.68 6.21 -7.30
CA ARG A 52 -10.69 6.54 -8.33
C ARG A 52 -11.66 7.63 -7.88
N GLN A 53 -12.01 7.67 -6.59
CA GLN A 53 -12.91 8.70 -6.06
C GLN A 53 -12.23 10.05 -5.86
N VAL A 54 -10.95 10.07 -5.45
CA VAL A 54 -10.25 11.31 -5.10
C VAL A 54 -9.42 11.89 -6.24
N SER A 55 -9.04 11.10 -7.24
CA SER A 55 -8.24 11.57 -8.38
C SER A 55 -8.94 12.64 -9.21
N PRO A 56 -10.27 12.58 -9.49
CA PRO A 56 -10.95 13.65 -10.24
C PRO A 56 -11.04 14.97 -9.46
N LEU A 57 -10.82 14.92 -8.15
CA LEU A 57 -10.94 16.06 -7.24
C LEU A 57 -9.57 16.63 -6.84
N SER A 58 -8.48 15.93 -7.15
CA SER A 58 -7.12 16.27 -6.71
C SER A 58 -6.19 16.42 -7.91
N ASP A 59 -5.31 17.42 -7.88
CA ASP A 59 -4.26 17.55 -8.90
C ASP A 59 -3.17 16.47 -8.70
N GLU A 60 -2.94 16.07 -7.45
CA GLU A 60 -2.00 15.00 -7.11
C GLU A 60 -2.56 14.10 -6.00
N VAL A 61 -2.42 12.78 -6.17
CA VAL A 61 -2.70 11.76 -5.16
C VAL A 61 -1.39 11.10 -4.75
N SER A 62 -1.03 11.23 -3.47
CA SER A 62 0.15 10.60 -2.89
C SER A 62 -0.25 9.40 -2.04
N VAL A 63 0.08 8.20 -2.52
CA VAL A 63 -0.10 6.96 -1.78
C VAL A 63 1.16 6.66 -0.99
N ASN A 64 1.00 6.52 0.33
CA ASN A 64 2.08 6.32 1.29
C ASN A 64 1.93 4.92 1.90
N PRO A 65 2.78 3.96 1.51
CA PRO A 65 2.79 2.63 2.10
C PRO A 65 3.25 2.67 3.56
N MET A 66 2.55 1.94 4.43
CA MET A 66 2.92 1.86 5.84
C MET A 66 4.33 1.28 6.05
N ASN A 67 5.09 1.94 6.92
CA ASN A 67 6.29 1.37 7.54
C ASN A 67 6.08 1.25 9.07
N ILE A 68 7.00 0.57 9.74
CA ILE A 68 6.88 0.28 11.17
C ILE A 68 7.85 1.16 11.94
N GLN A 69 7.32 2.24 12.49
CA GLN A 69 8.04 3.14 13.40
C GLN A 69 7.98 2.62 14.84
N ARG A 70 9.09 2.71 15.57
CA ARG A 70 9.17 2.29 16.98
C ARG A 70 8.16 3.05 17.84
N ASN A 71 7.72 2.44 18.94
CA ASN A 71 6.81 3.05 19.93
C ASN A 71 5.44 3.45 19.34
N THR A 72 4.98 2.76 18.31
CA THR A 72 3.64 2.92 17.73
C THR A 72 2.79 1.67 17.99
N ILE A 73 1.46 1.78 17.80
CA ILE A 73 0.58 0.61 17.87
C ILE A 73 0.96 -0.45 16.82
N VAL A 74 1.39 -0.01 15.64
CA VAL A 74 1.82 -0.90 14.55
C VAL A 74 3.09 -1.66 14.94
N ASP A 75 4.01 -1.04 15.68
CA ASP A 75 5.19 -1.73 16.23
C ASP A 75 4.84 -2.79 17.28
N ARG A 76 3.77 -2.58 18.05
CA ARG A 76 3.23 -3.61 18.95
C ARG A 76 2.67 -4.79 18.15
N LEU A 77 1.77 -4.53 17.19
CA LEU A 77 1.18 -5.56 16.33
C LEU A 77 2.25 -6.36 15.58
N TYR A 78 3.27 -5.67 15.06
CA TYR A 78 4.39 -6.31 14.39
C TYR A 78 5.18 -7.26 15.31
N ARG A 79 5.46 -6.84 16.55
CA ARG A 79 6.15 -7.68 17.54
C ARG A 79 5.36 -8.93 17.94
N TYR A 80 4.03 -8.84 17.94
CA TYR A 80 3.14 -9.98 18.17
C TYR A 80 2.85 -10.81 16.92
N ARG A 81 3.52 -10.54 15.79
CA ARG A 81 3.29 -11.21 14.50
C ARG A 81 1.84 -11.10 14.00
N GLU A 82 1.18 -9.99 14.31
CA GLU A 82 -0.20 -9.71 13.89
C GLU A 82 -0.27 -8.74 12.71
N TYR A 83 0.84 -8.07 12.39
CA TYR A 83 0.92 -7.11 11.29
C TYR A 83 2.24 -7.22 10.55
N ARG A 84 2.22 -7.03 9.24
CA ARG A 84 3.41 -6.85 8.41
C ARG A 84 3.26 -5.66 7.46
N PRO A 85 4.37 -4.99 7.07
CA PRO A 85 4.33 -3.95 6.03
C PRO A 85 3.74 -4.48 4.71
N PRO A 86 3.29 -3.60 3.81
CA PRO A 86 2.69 -4.01 2.54
C PRO A 86 3.67 -4.75 1.63
N TRP A 87 3.14 -5.53 0.69
CA TRP A 87 3.89 -6.04 -0.46
C TRP A 87 4.20 -4.89 -1.42
N LEU A 88 5.39 -4.88 -2.02
CA LEU A 88 5.64 -4.00 -3.17
C LEU A 88 4.77 -4.42 -4.35
N TRP A 89 4.50 -5.73 -4.52
CA TRP A 89 3.57 -6.22 -5.54
C TRP A 89 2.15 -5.67 -5.39
N SER A 90 1.67 -5.44 -4.17
CA SER A 90 0.36 -4.81 -3.98
C SER A 90 0.35 -3.35 -4.44
N LEU A 91 1.47 -2.64 -4.29
CA LEU A 91 1.60 -1.28 -4.82
C LEU A 91 1.64 -1.27 -6.35
N VAL A 92 2.38 -2.19 -6.97
CA VAL A 92 2.42 -2.35 -8.44
C VAL A 92 1.03 -2.67 -8.98
N GLU A 93 0.33 -3.62 -8.35
CA GLU A 93 -1.02 -4.01 -8.76
C GLU A 93 -2.02 -2.86 -8.58
N MET A 94 -1.95 -2.13 -7.47
CA MET A 94 -2.76 -0.94 -7.24
C MET A 94 -2.54 0.08 -8.36
N ILE A 95 -1.28 0.37 -8.72
CA ILE A 95 -0.94 1.31 -9.81
C ILE A 95 -1.52 0.82 -11.14
N ARG A 96 -1.34 -0.46 -11.48
CA ARG A 96 -1.89 -1.06 -12.72
C ARG A 96 -3.41 -0.93 -12.82
N GLN A 97 -4.14 -1.10 -11.71
CA GLN A 97 -5.60 -1.05 -11.71
C GLN A 97 -6.19 0.36 -11.81
N VAL A 98 -5.44 1.38 -11.41
CA VAL A 98 -5.90 2.78 -11.45
C VAL A 98 -5.36 3.54 -12.64
N HIS A 99 -4.32 3.04 -13.31
CA HIS A 99 -3.73 3.70 -14.47
C HIS A 99 -4.63 3.56 -15.72
N PRO A 100 -4.83 4.63 -16.51
CA PRO A 100 -4.40 6.01 -16.25
C PRO A 100 -5.31 6.70 -15.21
N VAL A 101 -4.74 7.61 -14.43
CA VAL A 101 -5.46 8.48 -13.48
C VAL A 101 -5.62 9.89 -14.04
N GLU A 102 -6.70 10.60 -13.68
CA GLU A 102 -6.96 11.97 -14.17
C GLU A 102 -5.93 13.01 -13.68
N GLY A 103 -5.45 12.85 -12.44
CA GLY A 103 -4.39 13.67 -11.85
C GLY A 103 -3.04 12.93 -11.81
N ARG A 104 -2.07 13.45 -11.06
CA ARG A 104 -0.80 12.77 -10.86
C ARG A 104 -0.89 11.75 -9.71
N LEU A 105 -0.45 10.51 -9.94
CA LEU A 105 -0.31 9.50 -8.88
C LEU A 105 1.17 9.36 -8.48
N ILE A 106 1.47 9.60 -7.20
CA ILE A 106 2.80 9.38 -6.62
C ILE A 106 2.71 8.27 -5.59
N VAL A 107 3.60 7.29 -5.68
CA VAL A 107 3.71 6.21 -4.70
C VAL A 107 5.12 6.20 -4.13
N HIS A 108 5.26 6.50 -2.85
CA HIS A 108 6.57 6.61 -2.21
C HIS A 108 6.74 5.63 -1.04
N PRO A 109 7.23 4.39 -1.29
CA PRO A 109 7.47 3.40 -0.24
C PRO A 109 8.73 3.77 0.57
N THR A 110 8.56 4.51 1.67
CA THR A 110 9.68 4.79 2.58
C THR A 110 10.23 3.49 3.19
N ALA A 111 11.56 3.33 3.15
CA ALA A 111 12.28 2.13 3.57
C ALA A 111 11.91 0.87 2.76
N ALA A 112 11.62 1.02 1.47
CA ALA A 112 11.39 -0.09 0.56
C ALA A 112 12.49 -1.17 0.65
N GLY A 113 12.08 -2.44 0.62
CA GLY A 113 12.96 -3.61 0.72
C GLY A 113 13.49 -3.90 2.13
N ARG A 114 13.26 -3.02 3.12
CA ARG A 114 13.62 -3.27 4.52
C ARG A 114 12.55 -4.11 5.21
N VAL A 115 12.95 -4.91 6.19
CA VAL A 115 12.06 -5.76 6.99
C VAL A 115 10.90 -4.98 7.64
N ARG A 116 11.13 -3.71 7.98
CA ARG A 116 10.14 -2.82 8.61
C ARG A 116 9.49 -1.82 7.64
N GLY A 117 9.80 -1.87 6.35
CA GLY A 117 9.16 -1.07 5.29
C GLY A 117 8.47 -1.97 4.25
N ALA A 118 7.86 -1.41 3.22
CA ALA A 118 7.23 -2.19 2.15
C ALA A 118 8.25 -3.11 1.47
N HIS A 119 7.93 -4.40 1.31
CA HIS A 119 8.89 -5.37 0.78
C HIS A 119 8.24 -6.63 0.20
N ASN A 120 8.96 -7.37 -0.65
CA ASN A 120 8.58 -8.70 -1.12
C ASN A 120 9.49 -9.77 -0.46
N CYS A 121 9.92 -10.78 -1.20
CA CYS A 121 10.77 -11.85 -0.67
C CYS A 121 12.23 -11.41 -0.38
N GLY A 122 12.63 -10.19 -0.75
CA GLY A 122 13.99 -9.69 -0.61
C GLY A 122 14.85 -9.80 -1.88
N LYS A 123 14.57 -10.76 -2.76
CA LYS A 123 15.31 -10.92 -4.04
C LYS A 123 14.94 -9.86 -5.06
N CYS A 124 13.64 -9.62 -5.26
CA CYS A 124 13.12 -8.67 -6.26
C CYS A 124 12.90 -7.26 -5.72
N ASP A 125 13.09 -7.03 -4.42
CA ASP A 125 12.66 -5.80 -3.76
C ASP A 125 13.30 -4.54 -4.33
N LYS A 126 14.61 -4.61 -4.65
CA LYS A 126 15.34 -3.48 -5.19
C LYS A 126 14.77 -3.05 -6.55
N ASP A 127 14.54 -4.02 -7.43
CA ASP A 127 14.10 -3.74 -8.80
C ASP A 127 12.65 -3.25 -8.83
N VAL A 128 11.78 -3.88 -8.02
CA VAL A 128 10.37 -3.47 -7.91
C VAL A 128 10.24 -2.10 -7.24
N ALA A 129 10.98 -1.83 -6.18
CA ALA A 129 10.96 -0.51 -5.53
C ALA A 129 11.45 0.58 -6.48
N ALA A 130 12.54 0.33 -7.22
CA ALA A 130 13.06 1.27 -8.21
C ALA A 130 12.06 1.54 -9.34
N ALA A 131 11.32 0.52 -9.80
CA ALA A 131 10.26 0.70 -10.80
C ALA A 131 9.11 1.58 -10.28
N ILE A 132 8.68 1.40 -9.02
CA ILE A 132 7.65 2.25 -8.40
C ILE A 132 8.13 3.71 -8.30
N GLU A 133 9.40 3.92 -7.96
CA GLU A 133 10.00 5.27 -7.92
C GLU A 133 10.07 5.90 -9.30
N ARG A 134 10.49 5.16 -10.33
CA ARG A 134 10.50 5.64 -11.72
C ARG A 134 9.11 5.98 -12.21
N TYR A 135 8.12 5.11 -11.99
CA TYR A 135 6.70 5.39 -12.28
C TYR A 135 6.23 6.70 -11.63
N SER A 136 6.60 6.98 -10.38
CA SER A 136 6.18 8.21 -9.69
C SER A 136 6.73 9.49 -10.33
N VAL A 137 7.76 9.37 -11.18
CA VAL A 137 8.33 10.46 -11.97
C VAL A 137 7.80 10.45 -13.39
N SER A 138 7.82 9.31 -14.08
CA SER A 138 7.45 9.18 -15.50
C SER A 138 5.95 9.09 -15.74
N SER A 139 5.17 8.59 -14.77
CA SER A 139 3.78 8.16 -14.91
C SER A 139 3.57 7.09 -15.98
N ASP A 140 4.61 6.32 -16.31
CA ASP A 140 4.60 5.32 -17.37
C ASP A 140 4.47 3.90 -16.80
N ILE A 141 3.41 3.20 -17.20
CA ILE A 141 3.14 1.82 -16.75
C ILE A 141 4.16 0.81 -17.28
N GLU A 142 4.86 1.14 -18.37
CA GLU A 142 5.91 0.29 -18.96
C GLU A 142 7.10 0.09 -18.02
N GLU A 143 7.26 0.95 -17.00
CA GLU A 143 8.29 0.80 -15.94
C GLU A 143 8.19 -0.53 -15.18
N PHE A 144 7.03 -1.18 -15.22
CA PHE A 144 6.78 -2.48 -14.59
C PHE A 144 6.92 -3.67 -15.53
N GLU A 145 7.24 -3.45 -16.81
CA GLU A 145 7.48 -4.54 -17.76
C GLU A 145 8.74 -5.33 -17.40
N GLY A 146 8.72 -6.65 -17.66
CA GLY A 146 9.82 -7.56 -17.34
C GLY A 146 9.99 -7.89 -15.85
N LEU A 147 9.30 -7.19 -14.94
CA LEU A 147 9.33 -7.51 -13.52
C LEU A 147 8.59 -8.82 -13.23
N SER A 148 9.34 -9.82 -12.77
CA SER A 148 8.78 -11.11 -12.36
C SER A 148 9.55 -11.68 -11.17
N CYS A 149 8.83 -12.42 -10.32
CA CYS A 149 9.44 -13.18 -9.23
C CYS A 149 8.48 -14.26 -8.77
N GLU A 150 8.99 -15.42 -8.38
CA GLU A 150 8.21 -16.54 -7.83
C GLU A 150 7.31 -16.13 -6.66
N CYS A 151 7.73 -15.14 -5.86
CA CYS A 151 6.95 -14.64 -4.72
C CYS A 151 5.66 -13.89 -5.13
N GLN A 152 5.47 -13.55 -6.42
CA GLN A 152 4.19 -13.06 -6.93
C GLN A 152 3.08 -14.10 -6.74
N ASN A 153 3.37 -15.39 -6.90
CA ASN A 153 2.37 -16.45 -6.72
C ASN A 153 1.91 -16.54 -5.25
N ILE A 154 2.84 -16.37 -4.31
CA ILE A 154 2.54 -16.32 -2.87
C ILE A 154 1.68 -15.10 -2.57
N TRP A 155 2.08 -13.93 -3.05
CA TRP A 155 1.32 -12.70 -2.91
C TRP A 155 -0.10 -12.83 -3.48
N ALA A 156 -0.26 -13.35 -4.69
CA ALA A 156 -1.57 -13.52 -5.33
C ALA A 156 -2.48 -14.46 -4.52
N SER A 157 -1.92 -15.57 -4.02
CA SER A 157 -2.63 -16.49 -3.14
C SER A 157 -3.07 -15.81 -1.84
N GLU A 158 -2.20 -14.99 -1.25
CA GLU A 158 -2.52 -14.24 -0.03
C GLU A 158 -3.67 -13.24 -0.26
N ILE A 159 -3.61 -12.46 -1.34
CA ILE A 159 -4.69 -11.51 -1.68
C ILE A 159 -6.02 -12.24 -1.88
N GLN A 160 -6.02 -13.39 -2.54
CA GLN A 160 -7.23 -14.19 -2.73
C GLN A 160 -7.80 -14.72 -1.41
N LEU A 161 -6.94 -15.21 -0.51
CA LEU A 161 -7.33 -15.74 0.80
C LEU A 161 -7.86 -14.64 1.71
N ASP A 162 -7.24 -13.46 1.72
CA ASP A 162 -7.70 -12.28 2.48
C ASP A 162 -9.15 -11.88 2.09
N GLY A 163 -9.55 -12.09 0.84
CA GLY A 163 -10.92 -11.84 0.38
C GLY A 163 -11.93 -12.95 0.69
N THR A 164 -11.45 -14.16 1.03
CA THR A 164 -12.30 -15.36 1.18
C THR A 164 -12.52 -15.74 2.64
N ILE A 165 -11.50 -15.54 3.50
CA ILE A 165 -11.50 -16.00 4.88
C ILE A 165 -11.68 -14.78 5.81
N PRO A 166 -12.49 -14.87 6.88
CA PRO A 166 -12.71 -13.75 7.81
C PRO A 166 -11.53 -13.56 8.78
N VAL A 167 -10.32 -13.33 8.25
CA VAL A 167 -9.11 -13.01 9.05
C VAL A 167 -8.87 -11.49 8.98
N PRO A 168 -9.19 -10.71 10.03
CA PRO A 168 -9.21 -9.25 9.95
C PRO A 168 -7.85 -8.59 9.60
N LEU A 169 -6.74 -9.25 9.94
CA LEU A 169 -5.38 -8.73 9.72
C LEU A 169 -4.68 -9.37 8.51
N GLY A 170 -5.39 -10.24 7.78
CA GLY A 170 -4.88 -11.02 6.66
C GLY A 170 -4.13 -12.28 7.07
N VAL A 171 -3.87 -13.15 6.09
CA VAL A 171 -3.32 -14.50 6.32
C VAL A 171 -1.79 -14.59 6.24
N GLY A 172 -1.11 -13.68 5.53
CA GLY A 172 0.34 -13.75 5.38
C GLY A 172 1.06 -13.01 6.49
N LEU A 173 1.74 -13.77 7.35
CA LEU A 173 2.51 -13.21 8.46
C LEU A 173 4.01 -13.16 8.15
N ASN A 174 4.56 -14.14 7.44
CA ASN A 174 5.99 -14.21 7.11
C ASN A 174 6.22 -14.65 5.66
N ARG A 175 7.01 -13.88 4.91
CA ARG A 175 7.35 -14.16 3.50
C ARG A 175 8.84 -14.33 3.21
N ARG A 176 9.68 -14.15 4.23
CA ARG A 176 11.15 -14.25 4.15
C ARG A 176 11.75 -15.28 5.11
N ILE A 177 10.90 -15.88 5.94
CA ILE A 177 11.27 -16.98 6.83
C ILE A 177 10.94 -18.25 6.06
N SER A 178 11.82 -19.25 6.12
CA SER A 178 11.54 -20.53 5.47
C SER A 178 10.30 -21.17 6.09
N ILE A 179 9.60 -22.02 5.33
CA ILE A 179 8.45 -22.77 5.86
C ILE A 179 8.90 -23.65 7.03
N GLU A 180 10.10 -24.23 6.94
CA GLU A 180 10.73 -25.03 7.98
C GLU A 180 10.92 -24.22 9.27
N ASP A 181 11.52 -23.04 9.19
CA ASP A 181 11.72 -22.15 10.35
C ASP A 181 10.40 -21.64 10.93
N THR A 182 9.37 -21.52 10.09
CA THR A 182 8.02 -21.12 10.52
C THR A 182 7.34 -22.25 11.31
N LEU A 183 7.48 -23.49 10.85
CA LEU A 183 6.93 -24.69 11.51
C LEU A 183 7.70 -25.08 12.77
N MET A 184 9.00 -24.74 12.83
CA MET A 184 9.88 -25.02 13.96
C MET A 184 9.94 -23.86 14.97
N SER A 185 9.28 -22.74 14.70
CA SER A 185 9.13 -21.66 15.68
C SER A 185 8.11 -22.08 16.75
N PRO A 186 8.47 -22.04 18.05
CA PRO A 186 7.59 -22.43 19.15
C PRO A 186 6.36 -21.53 19.31
#